data_AF-A0A6I3EKC3-F1
#
_entry.id   AF-A0A6I3EKC3-F1
#
_cell.length_a   1.000
_cell.length_b   1.000
_cell.length_c   1.000
_cell.angle_alpha   90.00
_cell.angle_beta   90.00
_cell.angle_gamma   90.00
#
_symmetry.space_group_name_H-M   'P 1'
#
loop_
_entity.id
_entity.type
_entity.pdbx_description
1 polymer ?
#
loop_
_entity_poly.entity_id
_entity_poly.type
_entity_poly.pdbx_seq_one_letter_code
_entity_poly.pdbx_strand_id
1 'polypeptide(L)'
;MKLFFAPNAERPQARQRREIKAQKLCLLCSVQANCLKFAREHHEYGYWGGESEEQRHLAGFTVAAPIGIRARQLQKSLIKN
;
A
#
# COMPACT_ATOMS: atom_id res chain seq x y z
N MET A 1 -3.29 -15.95 -4.79
CA MET A 1 -3.88 -14.65 -4.39
C MET A 1 -2.91 -13.51 -4.76
N LYS A 2 -3.00 -12.96 -5.98
CA LYS A 2 -2.02 -11.97 -6.52
C LYS A 2 -2.59 -10.55 -6.69
N LEU A 3 -3.82 -10.30 -6.21
CA LEU A 3 -4.50 -9.03 -6.43
C LEU A 3 -4.10 -7.99 -5.38
N PHE A 4 -4.19 -8.36 -4.10
CA PHE A 4 -3.84 -7.47 -2.99
C PHE A 4 -2.34 -7.38 -2.75
N PHE A 5 -1.56 -8.37 -3.17
CA PHE A 5 -0.10 -8.41 -2.97
C PHE A 5 0.62 -8.34 -4.31
N ALA A 6 1.62 -7.47 -4.40
CA ALA A 6 2.41 -7.30 -5.61
C ALA A 6 3.24 -8.56 -5.90
N PRO A 7 3.32 -9.01 -7.17
CA PRO A 7 4.31 -10.01 -7.55
C PRO A 7 5.72 -9.41 -7.57
N ASN A 8 6.73 -10.29 -7.48
CA ASN A 8 8.13 -9.89 -7.67
C ASN A 8 8.33 -9.18 -9.01
N ALA A 9 9.12 -8.10 -8.99
CA ALA A 9 9.46 -7.29 -10.16
C ALA A 9 8.24 -6.74 -10.94
N GLU A 10 7.14 -6.42 -10.24
CA GLU A 10 5.97 -5.81 -10.87
C GLU A 10 6.30 -4.47 -11.52
N ARG A 11 5.95 -4.32 -12.81
CA ARG A 11 6.10 -3.04 -13.53
C ARG A 11 5.07 -2.01 -13.02
N PRO A 12 5.40 -0.71 -12.96
CA PRO A 12 4.50 0.33 -12.43
C PRO A 12 3.10 0.35 -13.06
N GLN A 13 2.99 0.13 -14.37
CA GLN A 13 1.71 0.08 -15.08
C GLN A 13 0.87 -1.15 -14.70
N ALA A 14 1.53 -2.29 -14.43
CA ALA A 14 0.85 -3.50 -13.97
C ALA A 14 0.33 -3.31 -12.53
N ARG A 15 1.15 -2.69 -11.67
CA ARG A 15 0.75 -2.27 -10.32
C ARG A 15 -0.50 -1.41 -10.34
N GLN A 16 -0.52 -0.33 -11.14
CA GLN A 16 -1.67 0.57 -11.22
C GLN A 16 -2.96 -0.20 -11.60
N ARG A 17 -2.88 -1.08 -12.61
CA ARG A 17 -4.03 -1.91 -13.00
C ARG A 17 -4.47 -2.88 -11.90
N ARG A 18 -3.52 -3.46 -11.17
CA ARG A 18 -3.80 -4.37 -10.05
C ARG A 18 -4.47 -3.63 -8.89
N GLU A 19 -3.94 -2.48 -8.51
CA GLU A 19 -4.47 -1.66 -7.41
C GLU A 19 -5.86 -1.09 -7.72
N ILE A 20 -6.13 -0.66 -8.96
CA ILE A 20 -7.49 -0.29 -9.39
C ILE A 20 -8.47 -1.45 -9.21
N LYS A 21 -8.05 -2.68 -9.55
CA LYS A 21 -8.89 -3.88 -9.35
C LYS A 21 -9.09 -4.18 -7.86
N ALA A 22 -8.06 -4.04 -7.03
CA ALA A 22 -8.15 -4.25 -5.58
C ALA A 22 -9.06 -3.21 -4.92
N GLN A 23 -8.94 -1.94 -5.32
CA GLN A 23 -9.78 -0.84 -4.85
C GLN A 23 -11.26 -1.12 -5.06
N LYS A 24 -11.65 -1.57 -6.26
CA LYS A 24 -13.06 -1.89 -6.58
C LYS A 24 -13.65 -2.93 -5.63
N LEU A 25 -12.85 -3.90 -5.19
CA LEU A 25 -13.30 -4.90 -4.21
C LEU A 25 -13.33 -4.34 -2.80
N CYS A 26 -12.31 -3.56 -2.41
CA CYS A 26 -12.26 -2.93 -1.08
C CYS A 26 -13.44 -2.00 -0.83
N LEU A 27 -13.91 -1.26 -1.84
CA LEU A 27 -15.06 -0.35 -1.73
C LEU A 27 -16.39 -1.07 -1.43
N LEU A 28 -16.47 -2.38 -1.67
CA LEU A 28 -17.66 -3.19 -1.40
C LEU A 28 -17.52 -3.99 -0.08
N CYS A 29 -16.39 -3.85 0.62
CA CYS A 29 -16.08 -4.67 1.79
C CYS A 29 -16.67 -4.05 3.07
N SER A 30 -17.54 -4.80 3.75
CA SER A 30 -18.18 -4.35 5.00
C SER A 30 -17.20 -4.08 6.15
N VAL A 31 -15.99 -4.65 6.10
CA VAL A 31 -14.94 -4.50 7.12
C VAL A 31 -13.80 -3.58 6.69
N GLN A 32 -14.02 -2.74 5.66
CA GLN A 32 -12.98 -1.86 5.10
C GLN A 32 -12.26 -1.03 6.18
N ALA A 33 -13.01 -0.42 7.10
CA ALA A 33 -12.44 0.42 8.16
C ALA A 33 -11.54 -0.37 9.12
N ASN A 34 -11.96 -1.57 9.54
CA ASN A 34 -11.16 -2.43 10.41
C ASN A 34 -9.91 -2.95 9.68
N CYS A 35 -10.05 -3.32 8.40
CA CYS A 35 -8.95 -3.75 7.54
C CYS A 35 -7.91 -2.64 7.35
N LEU A 36 -8.35 -1.39 7.15
CA LEU A 36 -7.49 -0.21 7.06
C LEU A 36 -6.71 0.01 8.36
N LYS A 37 -7.42 0.02 9.50
CA LYS A 37 -6.81 0.22 10.82
C LYS A 37 -5.74 -0.83 11.10
N PHE A 38 -6.08 -2.11 10.89
CA PHE A 38 -5.15 -3.22 11.09
C PHE A 38 -3.88 -3.07 10.25
N ALA A 39 -4.02 -2.83 8.94
CA ALA A 39 -2.86 -2.72 8.05
C ALA A 39 -1.94 -1.54 8.40
N ARG A 40 -2.51 -0.46 8.93
CA ARG A 40 -1.78 0.71 9.42
C ARG A 40 -1.03 0.42 10.72
N GLU A 41 -1.69 -0.20 11.71
CA GLU A 41 -1.10 -0.53 13.02
C GLU A 41 0.00 -1.59 12.91
N HIS A 42 -0.14 -2.54 11.98
CA HIS A 42 0.78 -3.66 11.82
C HIS A 42 1.77 -3.49 10.66
N HIS A 43 1.75 -2.35 9.96
CA HIS A 43 2.63 -2.08 8.81
C HIS A 43 2.61 -3.20 7.75
N GLU A 44 1.40 -3.60 7.35
CA GLU A 44 1.20 -4.71 6.40
C GLU A 44 1.61 -4.34 4.97
N TYR A 45 2.16 -5.31 4.24
CA TYR A 45 2.44 -5.18 2.80
C TYR A 45 1.18 -5.43 1.96
N GLY A 46 1.09 -4.78 0.80
CA GLY A 46 0.00 -4.94 -0.17
C GLY A 46 -1.07 -3.84 -0.12
N TYR A 47 -2.21 -4.12 -0.73
CA TYR A 47 -3.36 -3.23 -0.79
C TYR A 47 -4.38 -3.64 0.28
N TRP A 48 -4.69 -2.73 1.19
CA TRP A 48 -5.53 -3.01 2.37
C TRP A 48 -6.48 -1.85 2.63
N GLY A 49 -7.74 -2.14 2.95
CA GLY A 49 -8.69 -1.14 3.42
C GLY A 49 -8.94 0.05 2.48
N GLY A 50 -8.56 -0.03 1.21
CA GLY A 50 -8.63 1.09 0.26
C GLY A 50 -7.31 1.84 0.05
N GLU A 51 -6.20 1.37 0.63
CA GLU A 51 -4.87 1.99 0.51
C GLU A 51 -3.82 1.03 -0.04
N SER A 52 -2.99 1.54 -0.96
CA SER A 52 -1.71 0.94 -1.33
C SER A 52 -0.65 1.22 -0.25
N GLU A 53 0.49 0.54 -0.34
CA GLU A 53 1.65 0.81 0.53
C GLU A 53 2.16 2.25 0.38
N GLU A 54 2.15 2.80 -0.84
CA GLU A 54 2.53 4.20 -1.10
C GLU A 54 1.57 5.17 -0.42
N GLN A 55 0.26 4.91 -0.48
CA GLN A 55 -0.74 5.73 0.22
C GLN A 55 -0.56 5.67 1.74
N ARG A 56 -0.34 4.46 2.29
CA ARG A 56 -0.02 4.30 3.72
C ARG A 56 1.27 5.01 4.12
N HIS A 57 2.30 4.96 3.28
CA HIS A 57 3.55 5.69 3.50
C HIS A 57 3.32 7.20 3.60
N LEU A 58 2.57 7.78 2.64
CA LEU A 58 2.23 9.21 2.64
C LEU A 58 1.36 9.61 3.84
N ALA A 59 0.58 8.69 4.38
CA ALA A 59 -0.22 8.88 5.59
C ALA A 59 0.56 8.64 6.91
N GLY A 60 1.86 8.31 6.85
CA GLY A 60 2.71 8.07 8.02
C GLY A 60 2.77 6.62 8.52
N PHE A 61 2.06 5.69 7.89
CA PHE A 61 2.01 4.27 8.26
C PHE A 61 2.95 3.43 7.37
N THR A 62 4.23 3.75 7.43
CA THR A 62 5.27 3.22 6.54
C THR A 62 5.64 1.78 6.84
N VAL A 63 5.74 0.95 5.79
CA VAL A 63 6.43 -0.36 5.84
C VAL A 63 7.93 -0.19 5.56
N ALA A 64 8.77 -1.17 5.91
CA ALA A 64 10.23 -1.03 5.78
C ALA A 64 10.71 -0.69 4.35
N ALA A 65 10.03 -1.20 3.32
CA ALA A 65 10.34 -0.92 1.92
C ALA A 65 9.05 -0.79 1.08
N PRO A 66 8.36 0.38 1.11
CA PRO A 66 7.08 0.52 0.46
C PRO A 66 7.23 0.51 -1.06
N ILE A 67 6.37 -0.25 -1.73
CA ILE A 67 6.32 -0.32 -3.17
C ILE A 67 5.89 1.03 -3.76
N GLY A 68 6.62 1.50 -4.77
CA GLY A 68 6.28 2.74 -5.50
C GLY A 68 7.02 3.97 -5.04
N ILE A 69 7.65 3.94 -3.86
CA ILE A 69 8.49 5.02 -3.40
C ILE A 69 9.93 4.81 -3.85
N ARG A 70 10.56 5.83 -4.44
CA ARG A 70 11.99 5.76 -4.77
C ARG A 70 12.81 5.79 -3.48
N ALA A 71 13.88 4.99 -3.39
CA ALA A 71 14.76 4.94 -2.21
C ALA A 71 15.26 6.32 -1.74
N ARG A 72 15.54 7.23 -2.68
CA ARG A 72 15.95 8.61 -2.38
C ARG A 72 14.86 9.45 -1.69
N GLN A 73 13.58 9.15 -1.93
CA GLN A 73 12.47 9.80 -1.24
C GLN A 73 12.28 9.26 0.18
N LEU A 74 12.52 7.95 0.41
CA LEU A 74 12.47 7.35 1.75
C LEU A 74 13.51 7.95 2.70
N GLN A 75 14.75 8.14 2.24
CA GLN A 75 15.77 8.81 3.06
C GLN A 75 15.37 10.24 3.45
N LYS A 76 14.69 10.98 2.56
CA LYS A 76 14.27 12.35 2.86
C LYS A 76 13.13 12.43 3.88
N SER A 77 12.23 11.45 3.92
CA SER A 77 11.15 11.44 4.91
C SER A 77 11.66 11.07 6.31
N LEU A 78 12.62 10.13 6.41
CA LEU A 78 13.22 9.73 7.68
C LEU A 78 14.07 10.84 8.34
N ILE A 79 14.68 11.73 7.54
CA ILE A 79 15.51 12.84 8.06
C ILE A 79 14.65 14.06 8.47
N LYS A 80 13.37 14.10 8.09
CA LYS A 80 12.48 15.25 8.33
C LYS A 80 11.65 15.16 9.62
N ASN A 81 11.90 14.17 10.46
CA ASN A 81 11.26 14.02 11.78
C ASN A 81 12.18 14.46 12.90
#